data_AF-F3FV26-F1
#
_entry.id   AF-F3FV26-F1
#
_cell.length_a   1.000
_cell.length_b   1.000
_cell.length_c   1.000
_cell.angle_alpha   90.00
_cell.angle_beta   90.00
_cell.angle_gamma   90.00
#
_symmetry.space_group_name_H-M   'P 1'
#
loop_
_entity.id
_entity.type
_entity.pdbx_description
1 polymer ?
#
loop_
_entity_poly.entity_id
_entity_poly.type
_entity_poly.pdbx_seq_one_letter_code
_entity_poly.pdbx_strand_id
1 'polypeptide(L)'
;GVRETGTMPNELYHVDGSILEDRKCIDVPPGYPPTYFDPLLNVCSSKISGGGDSGGPLLFKTQSGYVGVALVSRGLLDASQMTRISFYKDWITNIIANDKCGQQEKPEGTVSVRSVGSSGC
;
A
#
# COMPACT_ATOMS: atom_id res chain seq x y z
N GLY A 1 -11.56 -7.07 3.58
CA GLY A 1 -11.89 -7.86 2.39
C GLY A 1 -13.32 -8.33 2.44
N VAL A 2 -13.90 -8.75 1.31
CA VAL A 2 -15.26 -9.30 1.21
C VAL A 2 -15.15 -10.75 0.72
N ARG A 3 -15.87 -11.69 1.32
CA ARG A 3 -15.90 -13.09 0.86
C ARG A 3 -16.47 -13.21 -0.56
N GLU A 4 -16.22 -14.33 -1.23
CA GLU A 4 -16.89 -14.73 -2.49
C GLU A 4 -18.42 -14.64 -2.39
N THR A 5 -18.97 -14.80 -1.18
CA THR A 5 -20.41 -14.69 -0.86
C THR A 5 -20.91 -13.25 -0.69
N GLY A 6 -20.06 -12.23 -0.90
CA GLY A 6 -20.41 -10.82 -0.69
C GLY A 6 -20.47 -10.39 0.79
N THR A 7 -20.14 -11.28 1.73
CA THR A 7 -20.16 -10.99 3.17
C THR A 7 -18.76 -10.62 3.67
N MET A 8 -18.66 -9.58 4.50
CA MET A 8 -17.40 -9.28 5.18
C MET A 8 -17.11 -10.38 6.22
N PRO A 9 -15.90 -10.97 6.22
CA PRO A 9 -15.49 -11.88 7.29
C PRO A 9 -15.35 -11.10 8.61
N ASN A 10 -15.78 -11.72 9.72
CA ASN A 10 -15.58 -11.19 11.08
C ASN A 10 -14.30 -11.74 11.75
N GLU A 11 -13.43 -12.37 10.96
CA GLU A 11 -12.16 -12.94 11.39
C GLU A 11 -11.09 -12.53 10.38
N LEU A 12 -9.85 -12.44 10.85
CA LEU A 12 -8.72 -12.11 9.98
C LEU A 12 -8.57 -13.21 8.92
N TYR A 13 -8.60 -12.81 7.66
CA TYR A 13 -8.42 -13.70 6.53
C TYR A 13 -7.13 -13.36 5.80
N HIS A 14 -6.48 -14.37 5.26
CA HIS A 14 -5.33 -14.19 4.37
C HIS A 14 -5.60 -14.94 3.08
N VAL A 15 -5.02 -14.44 2.00
CA VAL A 15 -5.00 -15.14 0.72
C VAL A 15 -3.60 -15.04 0.15
N ASP A 16 -3.20 -16.08 -0.55
CA ASP A 16 -1.94 -16.07 -1.26
C ASP A 16 -2.09 -15.33 -2.59
N GLY A 17 -1.11 -14.51 -2.90
CA GLY A 17 -1.04 -13.78 -4.16
C GLY A 17 0.38 -13.81 -4.73
N SER A 18 0.51 -13.37 -5.97
CA SER A 18 1.80 -13.28 -6.66
C SER A 18 2.05 -11.88 -7.18
N ILE A 19 3.34 -11.51 -7.26
CA ILE A 19 3.78 -10.34 -8.02
C ILE A 19 3.71 -10.72 -9.51
N LEU A 20 3.15 -9.85 -10.32
CA LEU A 20 3.02 -10.03 -11.76
C LEU A 20 3.95 -9.09 -12.52
N GLU A 21 4.14 -9.36 -13.81
CA GLU A 21 4.76 -8.42 -14.73
C GLU A 21 3.91 -7.14 -14.85
N ASP A 22 4.57 -5.98 -14.88
CA ASP A 22 3.89 -4.67 -14.90
C ASP A 22 2.90 -4.52 -16.07
N ARG A 23 3.16 -5.16 -17.22
CA ARG A 23 2.24 -5.15 -18.37
C ARG A 23 0.81 -5.55 -18.00
N LYS A 24 0.63 -6.49 -17.05
CA LYS A 24 -0.69 -6.92 -16.59
C LYS A 24 -1.49 -5.81 -15.92
N CYS A 25 -0.82 -4.77 -15.42
CA CYS A 25 -1.45 -3.59 -14.84
C CYS A 25 -1.34 -2.35 -15.72
N ILE A 26 -0.56 -2.38 -16.80
CA ILE A 26 -0.44 -1.30 -17.80
C ILE A 26 -1.46 -1.49 -18.93
N ASP A 27 -1.67 -2.73 -19.37
CA ASP A 27 -2.51 -3.04 -20.53
C ASP A 27 -3.97 -2.64 -20.25
N VAL A 28 -4.54 -1.83 -21.15
CA VAL A 28 -5.91 -1.31 -21.06
C VAL A 28 -6.78 -2.02 -22.10
N PRO A 29 -7.81 -2.79 -21.69
CA PRO A 29 -8.74 -3.39 -22.63
C PRO A 29 -9.55 -2.34 -23.42
N PRO A 30 -10.01 -2.65 -24.65
CA PRO A 30 -10.85 -1.74 -25.41
C PRO A 30 -12.08 -1.28 -24.63
N GLY A 31 -12.34 0.03 -24.60
CA GLY A 31 -13.46 0.63 -23.89
C GLY A 31 -13.22 0.94 -22.41
N TYR A 32 -12.04 0.64 -21.87
CA TYR A 32 -11.65 0.99 -20.50
C TYR A 32 -10.76 2.24 -20.44
N PRO A 33 -10.80 3.00 -19.34
CA PRO A 33 -9.91 4.14 -19.16
C PRO A 33 -8.46 3.69 -18.91
N PRO A 34 -7.46 4.58 -19.09
CA PRO A 34 -6.08 4.31 -18.73
C PRO A 34 -5.93 3.83 -17.29
N THR A 35 -5.02 2.89 -17.05
CA THR A 35 -4.75 2.42 -15.69
C THR A 35 -3.93 3.40 -14.87
N TYR A 36 -3.19 4.33 -15.49
CA TYR A 36 -2.24 5.22 -14.78
C TYR A 36 -1.27 4.44 -13.88
N PHE A 37 -0.89 3.24 -14.30
CA PHE A 37 0.11 2.47 -13.58
C PHE A 37 1.50 3.06 -13.77
N ASP A 38 2.16 3.36 -12.66
CA ASP A 38 3.55 3.79 -12.62
C ASP A 38 4.39 2.71 -11.92
N PRO A 39 5.28 2.01 -12.65
CA PRO A 39 6.16 1.00 -12.07
C PRO A 39 7.01 1.48 -10.89
N LEU A 40 7.32 2.78 -10.82
CA LEU A 40 8.06 3.37 -9.71
C LEU A 40 7.20 3.44 -8.44
N LEU A 41 5.92 3.79 -8.57
CA LEU A 41 5.01 4.02 -7.44
C LEU A 41 4.17 2.79 -7.10
N ASN A 42 4.05 1.86 -8.03
CA ASN A 42 3.11 0.76 -7.95
C ASN A 42 3.78 -0.61 -8.11
N VAL A 43 3.11 -1.61 -7.56
CA VAL A 43 3.39 -3.04 -7.73
C VAL A 43 2.18 -3.67 -8.37
N CYS A 44 2.40 -4.43 -9.45
CA CYS A 44 1.35 -5.26 -10.05
C CYS A 44 1.29 -6.60 -9.33
N SER A 45 0.10 -7.02 -8.90
CA SER A 45 -0.10 -8.33 -8.28
C SER A 45 -1.28 -9.07 -8.89
N SER A 46 -1.35 -10.37 -8.63
CA SER A 46 -2.55 -11.18 -8.88
C SER A 46 -3.76 -10.50 -8.28
N LYS A 47 -4.91 -10.63 -8.94
CA LYS A 47 -6.17 -10.13 -8.41
C LYS A 47 -6.46 -10.79 -7.06
N ILE A 48 -6.46 -9.98 -6.02
CA ILE A 48 -6.70 -10.42 -4.65
C ILE A 48 -8.18 -10.22 -4.33
N SER A 49 -9.05 -11.00 -4.98
CA SER A 49 -10.50 -10.93 -4.74
C SER A 49 -10.80 -11.25 -3.29
N GLY A 50 -11.22 -10.26 -2.51
CA GLY A 50 -11.63 -10.46 -1.12
C GLY A 50 -10.51 -10.57 -0.08
N GLY A 51 -9.25 -10.62 -0.51
CA GLY A 51 -8.10 -10.66 0.39
C GLY A 51 -7.52 -9.28 0.67
N GLY A 52 -7.44 -8.94 1.96
CA GLY A 52 -6.91 -7.66 2.43
C GLY A 52 -7.94 -6.54 2.53
N ASP A 53 -7.60 -5.53 3.33
CA ASP A 53 -8.31 -4.26 3.45
C ASP A 53 -7.55 -3.18 2.70
N SER A 54 -8.22 -2.10 2.27
CA SER A 54 -7.53 -0.95 1.70
C SER A 54 -6.47 -0.43 2.68
N GLY A 55 -5.23 -0.29 2.22
CA GLY A 55 -4.06 0.05 3.05
C GLY A 55 -3.40 -1.15 3.76
N GLY A 56 -4.00 -2.34 3.70
CA GLY A 56 -3.44 -3.57 4.29
C GLY A 56 -2.17 -4.03 3.58
N PRO A 57 -1.32 -4.84 4.23
CA PRO A 57 -0.03 -5.22 3.69
C PRO A 57 -0.12 -6.38 2.69
N LEU A 58 0.67 -6.29 1.62
CA LEU A 58 1.12 -7.43 0.83
C LEU A 58 2.51 -7.82 1.32
N LEU A 59 2.61 -9.02 1.90
CA LEU A 59 3.84 -9.53 2.53
C LEU A 59 4.50 -10.59 1.65
N PHE A 60 5.82 -10.52 1.54
CA PHE A 60 6.65 -11.55 0.91
C PHE A 60 7.30 -12.42 1.98
N LYS A 61 7.10 -13.74 1.86
CA LYS A 61 7.70 -14.71 2.77
C LYS A 61 9.16 -14.99 2.40
N THR A 62 10.04 -14.84 3.37
CA THR A 62 11.47 -15.13 3.28
C THR A 62 11.82 -16.28 4.23
N GLN A 63 13.07 -16.75 4.22
CA GLN A 63 13.53 -17.77 5.17
C GLN A 63 13.48 -17.28 6.63
N SER A 64 13.64 -15.97 6.87
CA SER A 64 13.73 -15.37 8.19
C SER A 64 12.46 -14.64 8.66
N GLY A 65 11.36 -14.70 7.89
CA GLY A 65 10.10 -14.03 8.23
C GLY A 65 9.42 -13.40 7.03
N TYR A 66 8.69 -12.31 7.25
CA TYR A 66 7.92 -11.61 6.22
C TYR A 66 8.45 -10.20 5.99
N VAL A 67 8.44 -9.76 4.74
CA VAL A 67 8.84 -8.41 4.34
C VAL A 67 7.65 -7.73 3.67
N GLY A 68 7.33 -6.50 4.06
CA GLY A 68 6.30 -5.70 3.39
C GLY A 68 6.76 -5.26 2.00
N VAL A 69 6.01 -5.63 0.97
CA VAL A 69 6.33 -5.28 -0.43
C VAL A 69 5.44 -4.15 -0.94
N ALA A 70 4.15 -4.24 -0.66
CA ALA A 70 3.18 -3.28 -1.14
C ALA A 70 2.02 -3.09 -0.15
N LEU A 71 1.24 -2.04 -0.36
CA LEU A 71 -0.03 -1.82 0.35
C LEU A 71 -1.20 -1.97 -0.63
N VAL A 72 -2.27 -2.62 -0.18
CA VAL A 72 -3.49 -2.79 -0.94
C VAL A 72 -4.06 -1.42 -1.29
N SER A 73 -4.26 -1.15 -2.58
CA SER A 73 -4.80 0.13 -3.05
C SER A 73 -6.08 -0.08 -3.86
N ARG A 74 -5.99 -0.70 -5.04
CA ARG A 74 -7.19 -0.99 -5.85
C ARG A 74 -7.05 -2.20 -6.77
N GLY A 75 -8.20 -2.76 -7.14
CA GLY A 75 -8.30 -3.78 -8.17
C GLY A 75 -8.34 -3.17 -9.57
N LEU A 76 -7.77 -3.89 -10.52
CA LEU A 76 -7.99 -3.76 -11.96
C LEU A 76 -8.87 -4.93 -12.43
N LEU A 77 -9.09 -5.08 -13.75
CA LEU A 77 -9.91 -6.15 -14.30
C LEU A 77 -9.37 -7.54 -13.92
N ASP A 78 -8.08 -7.78 -14.24
CA ASP A 78 -7.41 -9.08 -14.11
C ASP A 78 -6.20 -9.06 -13.16
N ALA A 79 -5.96 -7.94 -12.47
CA ALA A 79 -4.83 -7.74 -11.59
C ALA A 79 -5.19 -6.77 -10.46
N SER A 80 -4.25 -6.50 -9.57
CA SER A 80 -4.35 -5.41 -8.59
C SER A 80 -3.16 -4.47 -8.72
N GLN A 81 -3.45 -3.16 -8.60
CA GLN A 81 -2.45 -2.11 -8.51
C GLN A 81 -2.27 -1.77 -7.03
N MET A 82 -1.07 -2.02 -6.51
CA MET A 82 -0.72 -1.83 -5.10
C MET A 82 0.32 -0.72 -4.94
N THR A 83 0.34 -0.04 -3.80
CA THR A 83 1.35 1.01 -3.51
C THR A 83 2.70 0.37 -3.19
N ARG A 84 3.76 0.73 -3.91
CA ARG A 84 5.11 0.16 -3.72
C ARG A 84 5.77 0.73 -2.46
N ILE A 85 5.94 -0.09 -1.42
CA ILE A 85 6.53 0.37 -0.14
C ILE A 85 7.96 0.87 -0.32
N SER A 86 8.75 0.18 -1.15
CA SER A 86 10.18 0.51 -1.33
C SER A 86 10.41 1.91 -1.90
N PHE A 87 9.49 2.45 -2.70
CA PHE A 87 9.59 3.81 -3.22
C PHE A 87 9.48 4.85 -2.09
N TYR A 88 8.59 4.60 -1.13
CA TYR A 88 8.34 5.50 0.01
C TYR A 88 9.24 5.23 1.21
N LYS A 89 10.23 4.33 1.10
CA LYS A 89 11.07 3.90 2.23
C LYS A 89 11.69 5.08 2.97
N ASP A 90 12.27 6.03 2.25
CA ASP A 90 12.98 7.16 2.86
C ASP A 90 12.00 8.11 3.54
N TRP A 91 10.83 8.35 2.91
CA TRP A 91 9.76 9.11 3.52
C TRP A 91 9.24 8.45 4.81
N ILE A 92 8.95 7.14 4.77
CA ILE A 92 8.51 6.37 5.95
C ILE A 92 9.56 6.44 7.05
N THR A 93 10.84 6.24 6.71
CA THR A 93 11.95 6.28 7.66
C THR A 93 12.11 7.67 8.29
N ASN A 94 11.97 8.71 7.48
CA ASN A 94 12.02 10.10 7.95
C ASN A 94 10.87 10.41 8.90
N ILE A 95 9.65 9.98 8.57
CA ILE A 95 8.48 10.15 9.46
C ILE A 95 8.72 9.42 10.78
N ILE A 96 9.14 8.15 10.76
CA ILE A 96 9.41 7.36 11.98
C ILE A 96 10.52 8.01 12.83
N ALA A 97 11.61 8.48 12.21
CA ALA A 97 12.73 9.08 12.92
C ALA A 97 12.38 10.42 13.59
N ASN A 98 11.41 11.15 13.02
CA ASN A 98 10.96 12.44 13.54
C ASN A 98 9.61 12.38 14.24
N ASP A 99 9.01 11.19 14.38
CA ASP A 99 7.77 11.01 15.12
C ASP A 99 8.03 11.25 16.60
N LYS A 100 7.66 12.45 17.07
CA LYS A 100 7.72 12.81 18.47
C LYS A 100 6.49 12.24 19.15
N CYS A 101 6.59 11.03 19.70
CA CYS A 101 5.66 10.41 20.64
C CYS A 101 4.17 10.84 20.48
N GLY A 102 3.58 10.58 19.31
CA GLY A 102 2.13 10.78 19.10
C GLY A 102 1.67 12.19 18.73
N GLN A 103 2.58 13.10 18.37
CA GLN A 103 2.21 14.34 17.68
C GLN A 103 2.44 14.20 16.17
N GLN A 104 1.51 13.53 15.49
CA GLN A 104 1.49 13.53 14.03
C GLN A 104 1.29 14.98 13.55
N GLU A 105 2.32 15.60 13.01
CA GLU A 105 2.17 16.78 12.17
C GLU A 105 1.44 16.33 10.90
N LYS A 106 0.12 16.50 10.88
CA LYS A 106 -0.70 16.33 9.68
C LYS A 106 -0.19 17.33 8.63
N PRO A 107 0.44 16.89 7.53
CA PRO A 107 0.95 17.84 6.57
C PRO A 107 -0.19 18.21 5.62
N GLU A 108 -0.72 19.43 5.75
CA GLU A 108 -1.51 20.13 4.71
C GLU A 108 -1.72 21.61 5.07
N GLY A 109 -1.24 22.53 4.21
CA GLY A 109 -1.78 23.90 4.04
C GLY A 109 -1.56 24.97 5.14
N THR A 110 -1.07 26.14 4.71
CA THR A 110 -0.65 27.35 5.46
C THR A 110 0.18 27.13 6.72
N VAL A 111 1.50 27.15 6.50
CA VAL A 111 2.57 27.06 7.50
C VAL A 111 2.58 28.26 8.44
N SER A 112 2.59 28.00 9.75
CA SER A 112 3.12 28.92 10.74
C SER A 112 4.15 28.18 11.60
N VAL A 113 5.42 28.58 11.48
CA VAL A 113 6.51 28.00 12.26
C VAL A 113 6.42 28.54 13.68
N ARG A 114 6.10 27.67 14.65
CA ARG A 114 6.37 27.96 16.06
C ARG A 114 7.51 27.07 16.53
N SER A 115 8.62 27.72 16.85
CA SER A 115 9.75 27.07 17.51
C SER A 115 9.32 26.64 18.92
N VAL A 116 9.42 25.35 19.23
CA VAL A 116 9.37 24.88 20.62
C VAL A 116 10.48 23.86 20.82
N GLY A 117 11.25 24.12 21.88
CA GLY A 117 12.56 23.53 22.15
C GLY A 117 12.58 22.03 22.30
N SER A 118 13.81 21.53 22.17
CA SER A 118 14.21 20.15 22.39
C SER A 118 13.98 19.70 23.83
N SER A 119 13.26 18.60 23.98
CA SER A 119 13.62 17.54 24.92
C SER A 119 13.20 16.22 24.30
N GLY A 120 14.09 15.23 24.35
CA GLY A 120 13.75 13.85 24.01
C GLY A 120 12.61 13.32 24.88
N CYS A 121 12.12 12.13 24.52
CA CYS A 121 10.98 11.46 25.15
C CYS A 121 10.94 11.56 26.67
#